data_AF-A0A951JHI4-F1
#
_entry.id   AF-A0A951JHI4-F1
#
_cell.length_a   1.000
_cell.length_b   1.000
_cell.length_c   1.000
_cell.angle_alpha   90.00
_cell.angle_beta   90.00
_cell.angle_gamma   90.00
#
_symmetry.space_group_name_H-M   'P 1'
#
loop_
_entity.id
_entity.type
_entity.pdbx_description
1 polymer ?
#
loop_
_entity_poly.entity_id
_entity_poly.type
_entity_poly.pdbx_seq_one_letter_code
_entity_poly.pdbx_strand_id
1 'polypeptide(L)' 'MPQRKSLSSWTLLAATLLLGSGCGVPFVGGDEGPTAAQRRAECDGLAAQAIDAQDLAEATRLAARASDCYAQEARRR' A
#
# COMPACT_ATOMS: atom_id res chain seq x y z
N MET A 1 35.67 -16.02 -12.12
CA MET A 1 34.99 -15.10 -13.06
C MET A 1 33.50 -15.42 -13.07
N PRO A 2 32.61 -14.67 -12.39
CA PRO A 2 31.18 -14.93 -12.48
C PRO A 2 30.56 -14.23 -13.71
N GLN A 3 29.82 -15.03 -14.46
CA GLN A 3 29.10 -14.73 -15.69
C GLN A 3 28.06 -13.60 -15.48
N ARG A 4 28.22 -12.47 -16.20
CA ARG A 4 27.18 -11.44 -16.33
C ARG A 4 26.05 -11.99 -17.19
N LYS A 5 25.04 -12.60 -16.56
CA LYS A 5 23.79 -12.96 -17.22
C LYS A 5 23.12 -11.66 -17.68
N SER A 6 23.12 -11.42 -18.99
CA SER A 6 22.39 -10.33 -19.64
C SER A 6 20.90 -10.57 -19.39
N LEU A 7 20.32 -9.86 -18.41
CA LEU A 7 18.88 -9.90 -18.17
C LEU A 7 18.20 -9.22 -19.35
N SER A 8 17.43 -9.98 -20.12
CA SER A 8 16.73 -9.46 -21.28
C SER A 8 15.73 -8.38 -20.82
N SER A 9 15.57 -7.33 -21.62
CA SER A 9 14.65 -6.22 -21.33
C SER A 9 13.21 -6.70 -21.07
N TRP A 10 12.86 -7.88 -21.59
CA TRP A 10 11.59 -8.55 -21.36
C TRP A 10 11.42 -9.08 -19.95
N THR A 11 12.49 -9.58 -19.30
CA THR A 11 12.44 -9.96 -17.88
C THR A 11 12.21 -8.77 -16.96
N LEU A 12 12.71 -7.58 -17.32
CA LEU A 12 12.45 -6.35 -16.54
C LEU A 12 11.01 -5.87 -16.70
N LEU A 13 10.46 -5.92 -17.93
CA LEU A 13 9.06 -5.58 -18.20
C LEU A 13 8.07 -6.57 -17.56
N ALA A 14 8.40 -7.87 -17.55
CA ALA A 14 7.59 -8.87 -16.87
C ALA A 14 7.61 -8.66 -15.35
N ALA A 15 8.76 -8.30 -14.77
CA ALA A 15 8.87 -8.00 -13.35
C ALA A 15 8.06 -6.74 -12.96
N THR A 16 8.08 -5.67 -13.76
CA THR A 16 7.24 -4.49 -13.48
C THR A 16 5.75 -4.75 -13.68
N LEU A 17 5.36 -5.60 -14.64
CA LEU A 17 3.96 -6.03 -14.80
C LEU A 17 3.48 -6.92 -13.65
N LEU A 18 4.34 -7.78 -13.11
CA LEU A 18 4.06 -8.60 -11.92
C LEU A 18 3.97 -7.77 -10.64
N LEU A 19 4.78 -6.71 -10.50
CA LEU A 19 4.64 -5.75 -9.40
C LEU A 19 3.44 -4.81 -9.57
N GLY A 20 3.00 -4.55 -10.81
CA GLY A 20 1.83 -3.73 -11.11
C GLY A 20 0.49 -4.45 -11.01
N SER A 21 0.47 -5.79 -11.03
CA SER A 21 -0.75 -6.63 -11.01
C SER A 21 -0.97 -7.38 -9.69
N GLY A 22 -0.29 -6.96 -8.61
CA GLY A 22 -0.39 -7.57 -7.27
C GLY A 22 -1.46 -6.95 -6.35
N CYS A 23 -2.34 -6.11 -6.87
CA CYS A 23 -3.56 -5.69 -6.19
C CYS A 23 -4.55 -6.88 -6.22
N GLY A 24 -4.37 -7.85 -5.32
CA GLY A 24 -5.18 -9.07 -5.33
C GLY A 24 -4.62 -10.20 -4.50
N VAL A 25 -4.44 -10.00 -3.20
CA VAL A 25 -4.44 -11.12 -2.25
C VAL A 25 -5.89 -11.57 -2.06
N PRO A 26 -6.28 -12.80 -2.45
CA PRO A 26 -7.58 -13.33 -2.06
C PRO A 26 -7.56 -13.52 -0.54
N PHE A 27 -8.29 -12.66 0.13
CA PHE A 27 -8.63 -12.74 1.55
C PHE A 27 -9.38 -14.05 1.79
N VAL A 28 -8.65 -15.08 2.22
CA VAL A 28 -9.23 -16.31 2.77
C VAL A 28 -8.76 -16.41 4.21
N GLY A 29 -9.61 -16.02 5.15
CA GLY A 29 -9.34 -16.22 6.58
C GLY A 29 -10.24 -15.43 7.52
N GLY A 30 -11.42 -15.97 7.80
CA GLY A 30 -12.12 -15.79 9.07
C GLY A 30 -13.00 -14.54 9.24
N ASP A 31 -14.21 -14.76 9.74
CA ASP A 31 -15.08 -13.79 10.42
C ASP A 31 -14.44 -13.29 11.74
N GLU A 32 -13.21 -12.80 11.68
CA GLU A 32 -12.56 -12.05 12.75
C GLU A 32 -12.33 -10.65 12.20
N GLY A 33 -12.91 -9.64 12.87
CA GLY A 33 -12.78 -8.24 12.47
C GLY A 33 -11.32 -7.87 12.20
N PRO A 34 -11.08 -6.85 11.35
CA PRO A 34 -9.75 -6.57 10.80
C PRO A 34 -8.72 -6.49 11.92
N THR A 35 -7.63 -7.24 11.81
CA THR A 35 -6.56 -7.25 12.81
C THR A 35 -5.99 -5.84 12.99
N ALA A 36 -5.36 -5.54 14.13
CA ALA A 36 -4.74 -4.23 14.36
C ALA A 36 -3.67 -3.86 13.30
N ALA A 37 -3.11 -4.85 12.59
CA ALA A 37 -2.22 -4.64 11.46
C ALA A 37 -2.98 -4.25 10.18
N GLN A 38 -4.10 -4.93 9.87
CA GLN A 38 -4.95 -4.57 8.73
C GLN A 38 -5.54 -3.17 8.85
N ARG A 39 -6.03 -2.79 10.03
CA ARG A 39 -6.58 -1.43 10.24
C ARG A 39 -5.52 -0.33 10.08
N ARG A 40 -4.27 -0.61 10.47
CA ARG A 40 -3.16 0.31 10.19
C ARG A 40 -2.82 0.38 8.70
N ALA A 41 -2.89 -0.74 7.99
CA ALA A 41 -2.69 -0.76 6.54
C ALA A 41 -3.74 0.11 5.80
N GLU A 42 -4.98 0.19 6.31
CA GLU A 42 -5.98 1.12 5.79
C GLU A 42 -5.58 2.59 6.00
N CYS A 43 -5.07 2.94 7.19
CA CYS A 43 -4.56 4.29 7.47
C CYS A 43 -3.33 4.63 6.60
N ASP A 44 -2.42 3.67 6.39
CA ASP A 44 -1.27 3.82 5.50
C ASP A 44 -1.69 4.04 4.05
N GLY A 45 -2.75 3.37 3.59
CA GLY A 45 -3.30 3.58 2.26
C GLY A 45 -3.77 5.02 2.03
N LEU A 46 -4.39 5.66 3.03
CA LEU A 46 -4.77 7.07 2.96
C LEU A 46 -3.55 8.00 2.96
N ALA A 47 -2.52 7.68 3.74
CA ALA A 47 -1.28 8.45 3.77
C ALA A 47 -0.52 8.37 2.43
N ALA A 48 -0.46 7.17 1.83
CA ALA A 48 0.14 6.98 0.51
C ALA A 48 -0.60 7.78 -0.57
N GLN A 49 -1.94 7.73 -0.58
CA GLN A 49 -2.74 8.55 -1.50
C GLN A 49 -2.51 10.05 -1.30
N ALA A 50 -2.29 10.51 -0.07
CA ALA A 50 -1.96 11.90 0.19
C ALA A 50 -0.61 12.32 -0.42
N ILE A 51 0.37 11.41 -0.43
CA ILE A 51 1.69 11.64 -1.03
C ILE A 51 1.60 11.66 -2.56
N ASP A 52 0.79 10.78 -3.14
CA ASP A 52 0.61 10.67 -4.59
C ASP A 52 -0.33 11.74 -5.17
N ALA A 53 -1.09 12.44 -4.32
CA ALA A 53 -2.03 13.47 -4.74
C ALA A 53 -1.29 14.66 -5.39
N GLN A 54 -1.70 15.01 -6.61
CA GLN A 54 -1.14 16.14 -7.36
C GLN A 54 -1.71 17.48 -6.90
N ASP A 55 -2.93 17.47 -6.33
CA ASP A 55 -3.60 18.64 -5.78
C ASP A 55 -3.32 18.76 -4.27
N LEU A 56 -2.83 19.93 -3.84
CA LEU A 56 -2.46 20.18 -2.44
C LEU A 56 -3.65 20.15 -1.48
N ALA A 57 -4.84 20.57 -1.92
CA ALA A 57 -6.04 20.52 -1.08
C ALA A 57 -6.52 19.07 -0.91
N GLU A 58 -6.41 18.25 -1.94
CA GLU A 58 -6.65 16.81 -1.86
C GLU A 58 -5.64 16.10 -0.96
N ALA A 59 -4.34 16.36 -1.15
CA ALA A 59 -3.28 15.84 -0.28
C ALA A 59 -3.54 16.18 1.19
N THR A 60 -3.90 17.43 1.48
CA THR A 60 -4.20 17.89 2.85
C THR A 60 -5.41 17.16 3.44
N ARG A 61 -6.49 16.98 2.66
CA ARG A 61 -7.67 16.25 3.11
C ARG A 61 -7.36 14.78 3.39
N LEU A 62 -6.58 14.13 2.54
CA LEU A 62 -6.19 12.73 2.71
C LEU A 62 -5.26 12.55 3.92
N ALA A 63 -4.30 13.45 4.11
CA ALA A 63 -3.41 13.45 5.27
C ALA A 63 -4.17 13.65 6.59
N ALA A 64 -5.16 14.54 6.62
CA ALA A 64 -6.03 14.71 7.79
C ALA A 64 -6.81 13.42 8.10
N ARG A 65 -7.40 12.78 7.07
CA ARG A 65 -8.11 11.50 7.24
C ARG A 65 -7.20 10.38 7.73
N ALA A 66 -5.98 10.29 7.22
CA ALA A 66 -4.99 9.31 7.68
C ALA A 66 -4.64 9.54 9.15
N SER A 67 -4.46 10.81 9.57
CA SER A 67 -4.18 11.18 10.95
C SER A 67 -5.34 10.80 11.89
N ASP A 68 -6.58 11.07 11.48
CA ASP A 68 -7.79 10.69 12.23
C ASP A 68 -7.95 9.17 12.34
N CYS A 69 -7.62 8.43 11.29
CA CYS A 69 -7.59 6.96 11.28
C CYS A 69 -6.61 6.44 12.33
N TYR A 70 -5.38 6.95 12.33
CA TYR A 70 -4.36 6.59 13.30
C TYR A 70 -4.74 6.95 14.75
N ALA A 71 -5.36 8.11 14.95
CA ALA A 71 -5.85 8.53 16.26
C ALA A 71 -6.95 7.60 16.79
N GLN A 72 -7.84 7.12 15.92
CA GLN A 72 -8.87 6.14 16.29
C GLN A 72 -8.25 4.78 16.64
N GLU A 73 -7.31 4.29 15.83
CA GLU A 73 -6.62 3.03 16.11
C GLU A 73 -5.76 3.07 17.38
N ALA A 74 -5.17 4.23 17.70
CA ALA A 74 -4.44 4.42 18.94
C ALA A 74 -5.34 4.33 20.18
N ARG A 75 -6.58 4.84 20.11
CA ARG A 75 -7.57 4.77 21.22
C ARG A 75 -8.16 3.37 21.42
N ARG A 76 -8.03 2.48 20.44
CA ARG A 76 -8.54 1.11 20.47
C ARG A 76 -7.55 0.09 21.05
N ARG A 77 -6.33 0.52 21.37
CA ARG A 77 -5.29 -0.29 22.03
C ARG A 77 -5.31 -0.04 23.53
#